data_AF-A0A924NRL4-F1
#
_entry.id   AF-A0A924NRL4-F1
#
_cell.length_a   1.000
_cell.length_b   1.000
_cell.length_c   1.000
_cell.angle_alpha   90.00
_cell.angle_beta   90.00
_cell.angle_gamma   90.00
#
_symmetry.space_group_name_H-M   'P 1'
#
loop_
_entity.id
_entity.type
_entity.pdbx_description
1 polymer ?
#
loop_
_entity_poly.entity_id
_entity_poly.type
_entity_poly.pdbx_seq_one_letter_code
_entity_poly.pdbx_strand_id
1 'polypeptide(L)'
;MNVYLTFDIEVWCNGWDDLDRVFPASFARYVYGRSAHGDYALPKTLELLNQHGLQGVFFVEPLFATRFGQQHLNTIVGLIRNAGHDVQLHLHPEWTDEALEPLIPDCATKRQHLSYYTLEEQTALIACGKKMLQAAGVGPVSAFRSGGFAANPDTFEALRRNHILLDSSLNRCHAVSAPELLQGHDLNPVFNVAGVTTYPVTVFRDGFGKNRPAQVGACSFAEMRAALIDAQQQGARHFVIVSHN
;
A
#
# COMPACT_ATOMS: atom_id res chain seq x y z
N MET A 1 22.72 4.17 3.47
CA MET A 1 21.27 4.37 3.60
C MET A 1 20.57 3.40 2.67
N ASN A 2 19.57 2.67 3.15
CA ASN A 2 18.72 1.83 2.32
C ASN A 2 17.57 2.67 1.75
N VAL A 3 17.31 2.52 0.45
CA VAL A 3 16.18 3.19 -0.23
C VAL A 3 15.16 2.14 -0.62
N TYR A 4 13.92 2.33 -0.21
CA TYR A 4 12.81 1.41 -0.46
C TYR A 4 11.89 2.02 -1.50
N LEU A 5 11.79 1.38 -2.67
CA LEU A 5 10.83 1.74 -3.71
C LEU A 5 9.56 0.95 -3.47
N THR A 6 8.52 1.61 -3.00
CA THR A 6 7.24 0.97 -2.65
C THR A 6 6.12 1.48 -3.54
N PHE A 7 5.22 0.59 -3.93
CA PHE A 7 4.14 0.87 -4.88
C PHE A 7 2.82 0.34 -4.32
N ASP A 8 1.82 1.20 -4.25
CA ASP A 8 0.47 0.83 -3.86
C ASP A 8 -0.30 0.48 -5.13
N ILE A 9 -0.77 -0.77 -5.21
CA ILE A 9 -1.44 -1.33 -6.38
C ILE A 9 -2.89 -1.56 -6.05
N GLU A 10 -3.72 -0.68 -6.59
CA GLU A 10 -5.16 -0.63 -6.34
C GLU A 10 -5.94 -0.37 -7.63
N VAL A 11 -7.26 -0.60 -7.58
CA VAL A 11 -8.18 -0.31 -8.68
C VAL A 11 -9.28 0.61 -8.14
N TRP A 12 -9.35 1.82 -8.68
CA TRP A 12 -10.39 2.77 -8.32
C TRP A 12 -11.46 2.88 -9.42
N CYS A 13 -12.74 2.81 -9.00
CA CYS A 13 -13.88 2.83 -9.92
C CYS A 13 -14.58 4.20 -9.98
N ASN A 14 -13.93 5.28 -9.52
CA ASN A 14 -14.52 6.63 -9.45
C ASN A 14 -15.82 6.69 -8.61
N GLY A 15 -15.95 5.79 -7.63
CA GLY A 15 -17.13 5.66 -6.78
C GLY A 15 -17.53 4.20 -6.59
N TRP A 16 -18.66 4.01 -5.92
CA TRP A 16 -19.16 2.69 -5.48
C TRP A 16 -20.51 2.29 -6.10
N ASP A 17 -21.18 3.19 -6.83
CA ASP A 17 -22.59 3.00 -7.24
C ASP A 17 -22.79 2.05 -8.43
N ASP A 18 -21.79 1.87 -9.31
CA ASP A 18 -21.93 1.16 -10.59
C ASP A 18 -20.68 0.34 -10.93
N LEU A 19 -20.23 -0.39 -9.91
CA LEU A 19 -18.98 -1.14 -9.90
C LEU A 19 -18.88 -2.15 -11.04
N ASP A 20 -19.91 -2.95 -11.31
CA ASP A 20 -19.84 -4.03 -12.31
C ASP A 20 -19.67 -3.50 -13.74
N ARG A 21 -20.29 -2.35 -14.05
CA ARG A 21 -20.12 -1.72 -15.36
C ARG A 21 -18.75 -1.04 -15.49
N VAL A 22 -18.28 -0.39 -14.44
CA VAL A 22 -17.05 0.45 -14.48
C VAL A 22 -15.78 -0.38 -14.32
N PHE A 23 -15.82 -1.44 -13.52
CA PHE A 23 -14.63 -2.20 -13.13
C PHE A 23 -13.80 -2.72 -14.29
N PRO A 24 -14.34 -3.31 -15.38
CA PRO A 24 -13.50 -3.79 -16.48
C PRO A 24 -12.63 -2.69 -17.11
N ALA A 25 -13.18 -1.49 -17.28
CA ALA A 25 -12.45 -0.34 -17.82
C ALA A 25 -11.46 0.24 -16.80
N SER A 26 -11.86 0.33 -15.53
CA SER A 26 -10.97 0.75 -14.44
C SER A 26 -9.79 -0.21 -14.27
N PHE A 27 -10.03 -1.52 -14.20
CA PHE A 27 -8.99 -2.54 -14.13
C PHE A 27 -8.01 -2.40 -15.30
N ALA A 28 -8.52 -2.27 -16.54
CA ALA A 28 -7.65 -2.10 -17.70
C ALA A 28 -6.79 -0.82 -17.62
N ARG A 29 -7.36 0.28 -17.13
CA ARG A 29 -6.67 1.56 -16.97
C ARG A 29 -5.62 1.52 -15.86
N TYR A 30 -5.98 1.08 -14.65
CA TYR A 30 -5.11 1.10 -13.48
C TYR A 30 -4.05 0.00 -13.56
N VAL A 31 -4.35 -1.18 -14.10
CA VAL A 31 -3.37 -2.27 -14.19
C VAL A 31 -2.46 -2.09 -15.40
N TYR A 32 -3.00 -1.80 -16.58
CA TYR A 32 -2.19 -1.74 -17.81
C TYR A 32 -1.87 -0.33 -18.27
N GLY A 33 -2.75 0.65 -18.05
CA GLY A 33 -2.55 2.01 -18.55
C GLY A 33 -2.46 2.04 -20.08
N ARG A 34 -3.31 1.27 -20.75
CA ARG A 34 -3.24 1.06 -22.21
C ARG A 34 -3.38 2.37 -22.97
N SER A 35 -2.50 2.57 -23.93
CA SER A 35 -2.56 3.66 -24.90
C SER A 35 -2.12 3.17 -26.29
N ALA A 36 -2.24 4.03 -27.30
CA ALA A 36 -1.73 3.73 -28.65
C ALA A 36 -0.20 3.50 -28.69
N HIS A 37 0.53 3.95 -27.68
CA HIS A 37 1.99 3.86 -27.60
C HIS A 37 2.50 2.77 -26.65
N GLY A 38 1.59 1.99 -26.05
CA GLY A 38 1.91 0.91 -25.11
C GLY A 38 1.15 1.02 -23.78
N ASP A 39 1.57 0.18 -22.83
CA ASP A 39 1.00 0.03 -21.50
C ASP A 39 1.87 0.80 -20.49
N TYR A 40 1.33 1.85 -19.86
CA TYR A 40 2.09 2.83 -19.07
C TYR A 40 1.86 2.80 -17.55
N ALA A 41 1.04 1.88 -17.05
CA ALA A 41 0.83 1.69 -15.61
C ALA A 41 1.83 0.64 -15.07
N LEU A 42 1.33 -0.42 -14.41
CA LEU A 42 2.16 -1.46 -13.80
C LEU A 42 3.20 -2.07 -14.76
N PRO A 43 2.89 -2.47 -16.01
CA PRO A 43 3.89 -3.01 -16.93
C PRO A 43 5.10 -2.09 -17.14
N LYS A 44 4.88 -0.78 -17.31
CA LYS A 44 5.97 0.16 -17.56
C LYS A 44 6.83 0.38 -16.32
N THR A 45 6.20 0.43 -15.15
CA THR A 45 6.93 0.51 -13.88
C THR A 45 7.85 -0.70 -13.70
N LEU A 46 7.35 -1.91 -13.93
CA LEU A 46 8.14 -3.15 -13.84
C LEU A 46 9.28 -3.17 -14.87
N GLU A 47 9.01 -2.76 -16.12
CA GLU A 47 10.03 -2.63 -17.17
C GLU A 47 11.15 -1.69 -16.76
N LEU A 48 10.82 -0.50 -16.26
CA LEU A 48 11.79 0.52 -15.86
C LEU A 48 12.64 0.07 -14.66
N LEU A 49 12.02 -0.56 -13.64
CA LEU A 49 12.77 -1.09 -12.51
C LEU A 49 13.79 -2.13 -12.97
N ASN A 50 13.38 -3.06 -13.84
CA ASN A 50 14.26 -4.10 -14.36
C ASN A 50 15.37 -3.56 -15.27
N GLN A 51 15.06 -2.58 -16.13
CA GLN A 51 16.07 -1.89 -16.96
C GLN A 51 17.18 -1.25 -16.13
N HIS A 52 16.85 -0.80 -14.92
CA HIS A 52 17.81 -0.18 -14.00
C HIS A 52 18.34 -1.14 -12.93
N GLY A 53 17.98 -2.43 -12.97
CA GLY A 53 18.41 -3.43 -11.97
C GLY A 53 17.88 -3.14 -10.56
N LEU A 54 16.75 -2.45 -10.44
CA LEU A 54 16.13 -2.06 -9.18
C LEU A 54 15.08 -3.07 -8.74
N GLN A 55 14.96 -3.25 -7.43
CA GLN A 55 13.94 -4.08 -6.79
C GLN A 55 12.86 -3.16 -6.20
N GLY A 56 11.59 -3.58 -6.29
CA GLY A 56 10.44 -2.84 -5.77
C GLY A 56 9.61 -3.74 -4.85
N VAL A 57 8.91 -3.12 -3.90
CA VAL A 57 7.93 -3.75 -3.02
C VAL A 57 6.54 -3.25 -3.40
N PHE A 58 5.68 -4.14 -3.84
CA PHE A 58 4.34 -3.81 -4.32
C PHE A 58 3.31 -4.22 -3.27
N PHE A 59 2.70 -3.24 -2.60
CA PHE A 59 1.56 -3.45 -1.71
C PHE A 59 0.31 -3.59 -2.59
N VAL A 60 -0.25 -4.79 -2.68
CA VAL A 60 -1.38 -5.10 -3.57
C VAL A 60 -2.67 -5.21 -2.76
N GLU A 61 -3.71 -4.51 -3.22
CA GLU A 61 -5.06 -4.56 -2.67
C GLU A 61 -5.80 -5.82 -3.17
N PRO A 62 -6.14 -6.80 -2.31
CA PRO A 62 -6.80 -8.03 -2.75
C PRO A 62 -8.33 -8.01 -2.63
N LEU A 63 -8.95 -7.16 -1.79
CA LEU A 63 -10.35 -7.29 -1.42
C LEU A 63 -11.31 -7.02 -2.58
N PHE A 64 -10.91 -6.24 -3.59
CA PHE A 64 -11.73 -6.06 -4.79
C PHE A 64 -12.08 -7.41 -5.46
N ALA A 65 -11.20 -8.42 -5.32
CA ALA A 65 -11.41 -9.73 -5.91
C ALA A 65 -12.50 -10.56 -5.19
N THR A 66 -12.97 -10.13 -4.01
CA THR A 66 -14.14 -10.73 -3.35
C THR A 66 -15.45 -10.41 -4.08
N ARG A 67 -15.48 -9.33 -4.88
CA ARG A 67 -16.57 -9.02 -5.81
C ARG A 67 -16.29 -9.54 -7.22
N PHE A 68 -15.11 -9.22 -7.77
CA PHE A 68 -14.84 -9.39 -9.20
C PHE A 68 -14.10 -10.69 -9.55
N GLY A 69 -13.66 -11.45 -8.56
CA GLY A 69 -13.06 -12.76 -8.73
C GLY A 69 -11.52 -12.77 -8.70
N GLN A 70 -11.00 -13.87 -8.18
CA GLN A 70 -9.57 -14.13 -7.94
C GLN A 70 -8.69 -13.99 -9.19
N GLN A 71 -9.23 -14.23 -10.39
CA GLN A 71 -8.49 -14.16 -11.66
C GLN A 71 -7.84 -12.78 -11.90
N HIS A 72 -8.49 -11.70 -11.47
CA HIS A 72 -7.97 -10.34 -11.61
C HIS A 72 -6.78 -10.10 -10.66
N LEU A 73 -6.87 -10.59 -9.42
CA LEU A 73 -5.77 -10.55 -8.47
C LEU A 73 -4.58 -11.39 -8.96
N ASN A 74 -4.84 -12.59 -9.48
CA ASN A 74 -3.81 -13.46 -10.07
C ASN A 74 -3.07 -12.77 -11.22
N THR A 75 -3.78 -11.96 -12.01
CA THR A 75 -3.18 -11.19 -13.11
C THR A 75 -2.20 -10.14 -12.58
N ILE A 76 -2.60 -9.34 -11.59
CA ILE A 76 -1.74 -8.32 -10.97
C ILE A 76 -0.51 -8.97 -10.33
N VAL A 77 -0.74 -9.99 -9.49
CA VAL A 77 0.33 -10.72 -8.80
C VAL A 77 1.27 -11.40 -9.80
N GLY A 78 0.73 -11.99 -10.87
CA GLY A 78 1.50 -12.61 -11.93
C GLY A 78 2.43 -11.62 -12.64
N LEU A 79 1.96 -10.43 -12.98
CA LEU A 79 2.79 -9.38 -13.58
C LEU A 79 3.99 -9.03 -12.69
N ILE A 80 3.75 -8.76 -11.41
CA ILE A 80 4.78 -8.32 -10.46
C ILE A 80 5.80 -9.44 -10.22
N ARG A 81 5.33 -10.67 -9.97
CA ARG A 81 6.21 -11.81 -9.66
C ARG A 81 7.02 -12.26 -10.87
N ASN A 82 6.43 -12.28 -12.07
CA ASN A 82 7.16 -12.64 -13.28
C ASN A 82 8.26 -11.62 -13.60
N ALA A 83 8.10 -10.37 -13.16
CA ALA A 83 9.12 -9.33 -13.24
C ALA A 83 10.17 -9.40 -12.10
N GLY A 84 10.02 -10.30 -11.12
CA GLY A 84 11.02 -10.54 -10.08
C GLY A 84 10.96 -9.56 -8.88
N HIS A 85 9.81 -8.96 -8.63
CA HIS A 85 9.60 -8.02 -7.52
C HIS A 85 8.79 -8.62 -6.36
N ASP A 86 8.83 -7.95 -5.21
CA ASP A 86 8.16 -8.40 -3.99
C ASP A 86 6.69 -7.94 -3.95
N VAL A 87 5.81 -8.79 -3.41
CA VAL A 87 4.37 -8.52 -3.27
C VAL A 87 3.98 -8.63 -1.80
N GLN A 88 3.39 -7.57 -1.26
CA GLN A 88 3.00 -7.43 0.14
C GLN A 88 1.54 -6.93 0.23
N LEU A 89 0.97 -6.91 1.44
CA LEU A 89 -0.47 -6.67 1.60
C LEU A 89 -0.81 -5.18 1.69
N HIS A 90 -1.68 -4.71 0.79
CA HIS A 90 -2.40 -3.45 0.94
C HIS A 90 -3.85 -3.74 1.31
N LEU A 91 -4.48 -2.91 2.16
CA LEU A 91 -5.92 -3.04 2.45
C LEU A 91 -6.67 -1.70 2.43
N HIS A 92 -7.60 -1.60 1.48
CA HIS A 92 -8.68 -0.64 1.37
C HIS A 92 -9.98 -1.31 1.82
N PRO A 93 -10.42 -1.10 3.08
CA PRO A 93 -11.54 -1.83 3.63
C PRO A 93 -12.89 -1.37 3.07
N GLU A 94 -12.92 -0.34 2.21
CA GLU A 94 -14.12 0.08 1.49
C GLU A 94 -14.65 -0.97 0.51
N TRP A 95 -13.87 -2.01 0.21
CA TRP A 95 -14.29 -3.19 -0.53
C TRP A 95 -15.05 -4.23 0.33
N THR A 96 -15.09 -4.06 1.65
CA THR A 96 -15.62 -5.08 2.58
C THR A 96 -17.12 -5.31 2.39
N ASP A 97 -17.90 -4.25 2.21
CA ASP A 97 -19.36 -4.32 1.98
C ASP A 97 -19.72 -4.68 0.52
N GLU A 98 -18.72 -4.68 -0.38
CA GLU A 98 -18.88 -5.08 -1.78
C GLU A 98 -18.65 -6.57 -2.02
N ALA A 99 -18.15 -7.29 -1.01
CA ALA A 99 -17.89 -8.72 -1.10
C ALA A 99 -19.18 -9.50 -1.35
N LEU A 100 -19.13 -10.49 -2.25
CA LEU A 100 -20.29 -11.36 -2.52
C LEU A 100 -20.67 -12.22 -1.31
N GLU A 101 -19.69 -12.55 -0.47
CA GLU A 101 -19.85 -13.28 0.78
C GLU A 101 -19.29 -12.42 1.93
N PRO A 102 -19.99 -12.32 3.07
CA PRO A 102 -19.53 -11.52 4.20
C PRO A 102 -18.14 -11.92 4.69
N LEU A 103 -17.22 -10.96 4.76
CA LEU A 103 -15.85 -11.18 5.27
C LEU A 103 -15.78 -11.08 6.80
N ILE A 104 -16.73 -10.37 7.40
CA ILE A 104 -16.86 -10.08 8.83
C ILE A 104 -18.36 -10.02 9.21
N PRO A 105 -18.73 -10.12 10.49
CA PRO A 105 -20.14 -10.10 10.91
C PRO A 105 -20.90 -8.81 10.54
N ASP A 106 -20.27 -7.64 10.65
CA ASP A 106 -20.85 -6.36 10.24
C ASP A 106 -20.25 -5.87 8.92
N CYS A 107 -20.86 -6.27 7.82
CA CYS A 107 -20.52 -5.81 6.47
C CYS A 107 -21.63 -4.95 5.86
N ALA A 108 -22.55 -4.41 6.67
CA ALA A 108 -23.74 -3.75 6.17
C ALA A 108 -23.50 -2.30 5.72
N THR A 109 -22.37 -1.69 6.12
CA THR A 109 -22.06 -0.30 5.81
C THR A 109 -20.61 -0.14 5.36
N LYS A 110 -20.41 0.73 4.37
CA LYS A 110 -19.09 1.13 3.90
C LYS A 110 -18.35 1.90 4.98
N ARG A 111 -17.17 1.42 5.37
CA ARG A 111 -16.27 2.11 6.30
C ARG A 111 -14.95 2.40 5.59
N GLN A 112 -14.59 3.69 5.55
CA GLN A 112 -13.47 4.19 4.75
C GLN A 112 -12.10 3.68 5.21
N HIS A 113 -11.89 3.58 6.52
CA HIS A 113 -10.56 3.36 7.08
C HIS A 113 -10.54 2.12 7.95
N LEU A 114 -9.41 1.41 7.92
CA LEU A 114 -9.25 0.17 8.69
C LEU A 114 -9.34 0.45 10.19
N SER A 115 -8.90 1.64 10.61
CA SER A 115 -9.03 2.14 11.99
C SER A 115 -10.47 2.33 12.48
N TYR A 116 -11.48 2.25 11.61
CA TYR A 116 -12.90 2.28 11.99
C TYR A 116 -13.48 0.90 12.32
N TYR A 117 -12.69 -0.16 12.12
CA TYR A 117 -13.06 -1.52 12.42
C TYR A 117 -12.52 -1.91 13.79
N THR A 118 -13.25 -2.78 14.48
CA THR A 118 -12.77 -3.38 15.74
C THR A 118 -11.51 -4.22 15.48
N LEU A 119 -10.71 -4.44 16.51
CA LEU A 119 -9.50 -5.27 16.41
C LEU A 119 -9.77 -6.65 15.76
N GLU A 120 -10.87 -7.30 16.12
CA GLU A 120 -11.30 -8.59 15.60
C GLU A 120 -11.64 -8.52 14.11
N GLU A 121 -12.35 -7.48 13.69
CA GLU A 121 -12.65 -7.23 12.28
C GLU A 121 -11.38 -6.89 11.48
N GLN A 122 -10.51 -6.02 11.99
CA GLN A 122 -9.21 -5.73 11.36
C GLN A 122 -8.38 -7.01 11.19
N THR A 123 -8.34 -7.85 12.24
CA THR A 123 -7.65 -9.14 12.22
C THR A 123 -8.21 -10.05 11.13
N ALA A 124 -9.54 -10.13 11.00
CA ALA A 124 -10.21 -10.95 9.99
C ALA A 124 -9.98 -10.45 8.56
N LEU A 125 -10.08 -9.14 8.32
CA LEU A 125 -9.83 -8.54 7.02
C LEU A 125 -8.38 -8.72 6.56
N ILE A 126 -7.41 -8.49 7.46
CA ILE A 126 -5.98 -8.76 7.21
C ILE A 126 -5.75 -10.24 6.89
N ALA A 127 -6.35 -11.15 7.66
CA ALA A 127 -6.24 -12.59 7.41
C ALA A 127 -6.80 -12.98 6.04
N CYS A 128 -7.96 -12.41 5.67
CA CYS A 128 -8.60 -12.62 4.38
C CYS A 128 -7.69 -12.17 3.23
N GLY A 129 -7.23 -10.92 3.24
CA GLY A 129 -6.36 -10.39 2.20
C GLY A 129 -5.04 -11.15 2.08
N LYS A 130 -4.41 -11.50 3.21
CA LYS A 130 -3.21 -12.36 3.24
C LYS A 130 -3.45 -13.71 2.57
N LYS A 131 -4.56 -14.39 2.88
CA LYS A 131 -4.91 -15.67 2.28
C LYS A 131 -5.15 -15.55 0.76
N MET A 132 -5.78 -14.47 0.31
CA MET A 132 -6.04 -14.22 -1.12
C MET A 132 -4.74 -14.01 -1.91
N LEU A 133 -3.78 -13.27 -1.35
CA LEU A 133 -2.45 -13.11 -1.96
C LEU A 133 -1.69 -14.44 -2.02
N GLN A 134 -1.72 -15.23 -0.94
CA GLN A 134 -1.12 -16.57 -0.91
C GLN A 134 -1.76 -17.50 -1.96
N ALA A 135 -3.08 -17.45 -2.13
CA ALA A 135 -3.80 -18.19 -3.17
C ALA A 135 -3.41 -17.74 -4.59
N ALA A 136 -3.01 -16.48 -4.78
CA ALA A 136 -2.43 -15.96 -6.02
C ALA A 136 -0.95 -16.37 -6.21
N GLY A 137 -0.39 -17.14 -5.28
CA GLY A 137 0.99 -17.63 -5.33
C GLY A 137 2.02 -16.68 -4.74
N VAL A 138 1.61 -15.61 -4.05
CA VAL A 138 2.55 -14.76 -3.29
C VAL A 138 3.25 -15.60 -2.21
N GLY A 139 4.54 -15.33 -2.00
CA GLY A 139 5.33 -15.93 -0.94
C GLY A 139 4.88 -15.50 0.46
N PRO A 140 5.76 -15.51 1.46
CA PRO A 140 5.38 -15.03 2.79
C PRO A 140 4.95 -13.56 2.72
N VAL A 141 3.68 -13.30 3.02
CA VAL A 141 3.16 -11.95 3.23
C VAL A 141 3.56 -11.52 4.64
N SER A 142 4.57 -10.65 4.71
CA SER A 142 5.24 -10.23 5.95
C SER A 142 5.21 -8.72 6.19
N ALA A 143 4.84 -7.93 5.19
CA ALA A 143 4.65 -6.49 5.28
C ALA A 143 3.21 -6.07 4.95
N PHE A 144 2.81 -4.94 5.53
CA PHE A 144 1.49 -4.35 5.33
C PHE A 144 1.55 -2.84 5.12
N ARG A 145 0.61 -2.34 4.33
CA ARG A 145 0.27 -0.92 4.25
C ARG A 145 -1.25 -0.73 4.27
N SER A 146 -1.75 0.06 5.20
CA SER A 146 -3.16 0.42 5.27
C SER A 146 -3.54 1.43 4.18
N GLY A 147 -4.70 1.25 3.57
CA GLY A 147 -5.30 2.19 2.63
C GLY A 147 -5.47 3.57 3.26
N GLY A 148 -5.10 4.60 2.49
CA GLY A 148 -5.11 5.99 2.96
C GLY A 148 -4.16 6.28 4.13
N PHE A 149 -3.22 5.38 4.43
CA PHE A 149 -2.34 5.41 5.61
C PHE A 149 -3.11 5.39 6.94
N ALA A 150 -4.36 4.94 6.95
CA ALA A 150 -5.19 4.98 8.16
C ALA A 150 -4.92 3.77 9.05
N ALA A 151 -4.22 3.98 10.15
CA ALA A 151 -3.87 2.94 11.13
C ALA A 151 -4.17 3.43 12.55
N ASN A 152 -4.39 2.51 13.48
CA ASN A 152 -4.52 2.77 14.91
C ASN A 152 -3.79 1.67 15.71
N PRO A 153 -3.71 1.71 17.05
CA PRO A 153 -3.06 0.65 17.84
C PRO A 153 -3.60 -0.76 17.55
N ASP A 154 -4.91 -0.89 17.30
CA ASP A 154 -5.53 -2.18 16.95
C ASP A 154 -5.02 -2.71 15.61
N THR A 155 -4.67 -1.84 14.65
CA THR A 155 -4.04 -2.25 13.40
C THR A 155 -2.74 -3.00 13.65
N PHE A 156 -1.87 -2.51 14.54
CA PHE A 156 -0.60 -3.16 14.84
C PHE A 156 -0.78 -4.51 15.56
N GLU A 157 -1.73 -4.58 16.49
CA GLU A 157 -2.07 -5.86 17.15
C GLU A 157 -2.69 -6.86 16.15
N ALA A 158 -3.54 -6.41 15.22
CA ALA A 158 -4.11 -7.24 14.16
C ALA A 158 -3.03 -7.77 13.20
N LEU A 159 -2.00 -6.98 12.87
CA LEU A 159 -0.84 -7.42 12.10
C LEU A 159 -0.05 -8.50 12.84
N ARG A 160 0.21 -8.30 14.14
CA ARG A 160 0.90 -9.27 14.98
C ARG A 160 0.15 -10.60 15.05
N ARG A 161 -1.18 -10.56 15.24
CA ARG A 161 -2.07 -11.75 15.23
C ARG A 161 -2.00 -12.51 13.90
N ASN A 162 -1.76 -11.81 12.78
CA ASN A 162 -1.63 -12.39 11.45
C ASN A 162 -0.18 -12.74 11.05
N HIS A 163 0.79 -12.64 11.98
CA HIS A 163 2.22 -12.84 11.71
C HIS A 163 2.74 -11.97 10.56
N ILE A 164 2.27 -10.73 10.47
CA ILE A 164 2.81 -9.69 9.61
C ILE A 164 3.59 -8.75 10.53
N LEU A 165 4.91 -8.71 10.37
CA LEU A 165 5.83 -8.09 11.33
C LEU A 165 6.51 -6.83 10.80
N LEU A 166 6.19 -6.43 9.57
CA LEU A 166 6.63 -5.19 8.96
C LEU A 166 5.40 -4.32 8.64
N ASP A 167 5.48 -3.04 8.98
CA ASP A 167 4.45 -2.06 8.66
C ASP A 167 5.05 -0.91 7.84
N SER A 168 4.28 -0.37 6.90
CA SER A 168 4.58 0.89 6.22
C SER A 168 3.30 1.73 6.05
N SER A 169 2.45 1.74 7.08
CA SER A 169 1.16 2.46 7.08
C SER A 169 1.25 3.88 7.62
N LEU A 170 2.40 4.31 8.15
CA LEU A 170 2.51 5.63 8.77
C LEU A 170 3.05 6.70 7.81
N ASN A 171 2.29 7.78 7.64
CA ASN A 171 2.71 8.95 6.88
C ASN A 171 2.25 10.23 7.61
N ARG A 172 3.20 11.00 8.16
CA ARG A 172 2.89 12.22 8.95
C ARG A 172 2.22 13.35 8.14
N CYS A 173 2.15 13.25 6.82
CA CYS A 173 1.35 14.17 6.00
C CYS A 173 -0.16 13.83 6.02
N HIS A 174 -0.55 12.68 6.58
CA HIS A 174 -1.95 12.24 6.70
C HIS A 174 -2.34 12.17 8.18
N ALA A 175 -3.38 12.92 8.58
CA ALA A 175 -3.81 13.02 9.97
C ALA A 175 -4.36 11.71 10.55
N VAL A 176 -4.84 10.81 9.69
CA VAL A 176 -5.38 9.49 10.05
C VAL A 176 -4.30 8.43 10.30
N SER A 177 -3.03 8.76 10.09
CA SER A 177 -1.88 7.86 10.29
C SER A 177 -1.53 7.69 11.77
N ALA A 178 -2.31 6.87 12.49
CA ALA A 178 -2.12 6.54 13.90
C ALA A 178 -1.85 7.78 14.77
N PRO A 179 -2.82 8.70 14.89
CA PRO A 179 -2.65 9.94 15.63
C PRO A 179 -2.22 9.73 17.09
N GLU A 180 -2.54 8.58 17.68
CA GLU A 180 -2.11 8.17 19.01
C GLU A 180 -0.60 7.88 19.07
N LEU A 181 -0.03 7.33 17.99
CA LEU A 181 1.41 7.05 17.87
C LEU A 181 2.22 8.29 17.50
N LEU A 182 1.60 9.24 16.76
CA LEU A 182 2.20 10.54 16.42
C LEU A 182 2.59 11.36 17.65
N GLN A 183 1.97 11.13 18.80
CA GLN A 183 2.26 11.86 20.04
C GLN A 183 3.47 11.29 20.81
N GLY A 184 3.85 10.04 20.55
CA GLY A 184 4.89 9.31 21.30
C GLY A 184 6.15 8.98 20.50
N HIS A 185 6.10 9.04 19.17
CA HIS A 185 7.19 8.60 18.31
C HIS A 185 7.62 9.67 17.30
N ASP A 186 8.94 9.81 17.11
CA ASP A 186 9.47 10.42 15.90
C ASP A 186 9.23 9.46 14.73
N LEU A 187 8.44 9.89 13.74
CA LEU A 187 8.14 9.11 12.54
C LEU A 187 9.24 9.20 11.47
N ASN A 188 10.37 9.84 11.74
CA ASN A 188 11.50 9.85 10.80
C ASN A 188 12.31 8.54 10.82
N PRO A 189 12.69 7.96 11.98
CA PRO A 189 13.38 6.67 12.02
C PRO A 189 12.41 5.48 11.88
N VAL A 190 12.99 4.31 11.59
CA VAL A 190 12.32 3.01 11.78
C VAL A 190 12.23 2.72 13.27
N PHE A 191 11.07 2.25 13.74
CA PHE A 191 10.83 1.93 15.14
C PHE A 191 9.92 0.71 15.29
N ASN A 192 9.68 0.27 16.52
CA ASN A 192 8.84 -0.89 16.82
C ASN A 192 7.56 -0.45 17.53
N VAL A 193 6.41 -0.98 17.09
CA VAL A 193 5.11 -0.81 17.73
C VAL A 193 4.55 -2.19 18.03
N ALA A 194 4.47 -2.54 19.32
CA ALA A 194 3.90 -3.82 19.78
C ALA A 194 4.49 -5.06 19.07
N GLY A 195 5.79 -5.07 18.75
CA GLY A 195 6.45 -6.18 18.06
C GLY A 195 6.41 -6.10 16.53
N VAL A 196 5.75 -5.10 15.94
CA VAL A 196 5.76 -4.82 14.50
C VAL A 196 6.81 -3.75 14.20
N THR A 197 7.72 -4.03 13.27
CA THR A 197 8.72 -3.06 12.83
C THR A 197 8.11 -2.13 11.79
N THR A 198 8.06 -0.84 12.10
CA THR A 198 7.39 0.17 11.30
C THR A 198 8.40 0.99 10.50
N TYR A 199 8.15 1.09 9.20
CA TYR A 199 8.88 1.88 8.22
C TYR A 199 7.96 3.01 7.71
N PRO A 200 7.93 4.17 8.40
CA PRO A 200 7.13 5.31 7.96
C PRO A 200 7.55 5.78 6.57
N VAL A 201 6.59 6.30 5.80
CA VAL A 201 6.88 7.01 4.55
C VAL A 201 7.78 8.19 4.88
N THR A 202 8.89 8.32 4.16
CA THR A 202 9.80 9.44 4.38
C THR A 202 9.12 10.75 4.00
N VAL A 203 9.25 11.75 4.85
CA VAL A 203 8.67 13.08 4.61
C VAL A 203 9.77 14.12 4.73
N PHE A 204 9.94 14.92 3.69
CA PHE A 204 10.91 16.03 3.63
C PHE A 204 10.18 17.37 3.67
N ARG A 205 10.94 18.47 3.76
CA ARG A 205 10.39 19.83 3.64
C ARG A 205 10.68 20.38 2.24
N ASP A 206 9.67 20.90 1.56
CA ASP A 206 9.84 21.56 0.26
C ASP A 206 10.50 22.95 0.40
N GLY A 207 10.72 23.61 -0.73
CA GLY A 207 11.30 24.96 -0.78
C GLY A 207 10.47 26.04 -0.08
N PHE A 208 9.22 25.75 0.31
CA PHE A 208 8.35 26.62 1.09
C PHE A 208 8.23 26.20 2.56
N GLY A 209 9.01 25.20 2.98
CA GLY A 209 9.01 24.67 4.35
C GLY A 209 7.84 23.74 4.67
N LYS A 210 7.02 23.34 3.68
CA LYS A 210 5.89 22.43 3.90
C LYS A 210 6.38 20.99 3.91
N ASN A 211 5.78 20.17 4.78
CA ASN A 211 6.01 18.73 4.80
C ASN A 211 5.44 18.08 3.53
N ARG A 212 6.24 17.26 2.85
CA ARG A 212 5.87 16.51 1.66
C ARG A 212 6.30 15.04 1.80
N PRO A 213 5.43 14.08 1.48
CA PRO A 213 5.86 12.69 1.42
C PRO A 213 6.83 12.52 0.24
N ALA A 214 7.79 11.61 0.39
CA ALA A 214 8.65 11.12 -0.67
C ALA A 214 7.81 10.25 -1.63
N GLN A 215 6.93 10.91 -2.38
CA GLN A 215 5.97 10.27 -3.27
C GLN A 215 6.21 10.68 -4.71
N VAL A 216 6.41 9.69 -5.57
CA VAL A 216 6.47 9.90 -7.02
C VAL A 216 5.10 10.40 -7.49
N GLY A 217 5.08 11.52 -8.22
CA GLY A 217 3.87 12.22 -8.64
C GLY A 217 3.42 13.33 -7.68
N ALA A 218 3.93 13.37 -6.45
CA ALA A 218 3.68 14.46 -5.50
C ALA A 218 4.84 15.45 -5.39
N CYS A 219 6.05 15.08 -5.82
CA CYS A 219 7.22 15.97 -5.85
C CYS A 219 7.98 15.88 -7.18
N SER A 220 8.76 16.92 -7.48
CA SER A 220 9.67 16.95 -8.62
C SER A 220 10.89 16.04 -8.42
N PHE A 221 11.56 15.71 -9.51
CA PHE A 221 12.84 14.97 -9.46
C PHE A 221 13.90 15.72 -8.65
N ALA A 222 13.97 17.05 -8.78
CA ALA A 222 14.95 17.86 -8.06
C ALA A 222 14.73 17.80 -6.54
N GLU A 223 13.48 17.87 -6.09
CA GLU A 223 13.11 17.71 -4.68
C GLU A 223 13.44 16.32 -4.15
N MET A 224 13.03 15.26 -4.85
CA MET A 224 13.31 13.88 -4.43
C MET A 224 14.83 13.62 -4.33
N ARG A 225 15.60 14.10 -5.31
CA ARG A 225 17.06 13.98 -5.30
C ARG A 225 17.69 14.75 -4.14
N ALA A 226 17.24 15.98 -3.89
CA ALA A 226 17.73 16.78 -2.77
C ALA A 226 17.42 16.10 -1.43
N ALA A 227 16.20 15.59 -1.26
CA ALA A 227 15.78 14.87 -0.05
C ALA A 227 16.62 13.60 0.19
N LEU A 228 16.93 12.83 -0.86
CA LEU A 228 17.80 11.64 -0.75
C LEU A 228 19.23 12.01 -0.30
N ILE A 229 19.81 13.04 -0.91
CA ILE A 229 21.17 13.50 -0.56
C ILE A 229 21.20 14.04 0.88
N ASP A 230 20.23 14.87 1.23
CA ASP A 230 20.11 15.45 2.57
C ASP A 230 19.93 14.37 3.64
N ALA A 231 19.02 13.41 3.43
CA ALA A 231 18.83 12.28 4.33
C ALA A 231 20.13 11.48 4.51
N GLN A 232 20.87 11.23 3.43
CA GLN A 232 22.15 10.53 3.48
C GLN A 232 23.22 11.32 4.26
N GLN A 233 23.27 12.65 4.10
CA GLN A 233 24.19 13.54 4.83
C GLN A 233 23.87 13.62 6.32
N GLN A 234 22.58 13.58 6.67
CA GLN A 234 22.12 13.54 8.06
C GLN A 234 22.24 12.16 8.72
N GLY A 235 22.79 11.16 8.00
CA GLY A 235 23.00 9.81 8.54
C GLY A 235 21.73 8.97 8.64
N ALA A 236 20.67 9.32 7.89
CA ALA A 236 19.47 8.50 7.82
C ALA A 236 19.81 7.09 7.33
N ARG A 237 19.22 6.08 7.99
CA ARG A 237 19.45 4.67 7.65
C ARG A 237 18.49 4.15 6.58
N HIS A 238 17.29 4.72 6.52
CA HIS A 238 16.18 4.26 5.70
C HIS A 238 15.50 5.43 5.00
N PHE A 239 15.12 5.26 3.74
CA PHE A 239 14.37 6.23 2.95
C PHE A 239 13.27 5.51 2.18
N VAL A 240 12.01 5.74 2.52
CA VAL A 240 10.84 5.03 1.98
C VAL A 240 10.14 5.93 0.97
N ILE A 241 10.17 5.51 -0.29
CA ILE A 241 9.50 6.17 -1.42
C ILE A 241 8.19 5.45 -1.69
N VAL A 242 7.12 6.20 -1.91
CA VAL A 242 5.82 5.66 -2.33
C VAL A 242 5.45 6.11 -3.74
N SER A 243 4.75 5.26 -4.47
CA SER A 243 4.14 5.54 -5.76
C SER A 243 2.87 4.70 -5.91
N HIS A 244 2.07 4.98 -6.93
CA HIS A 244 0.83 4.25 -7.24
C HIS A 244 0.88 3.82 -8.70
N ASN A 245 0.04 2.86 -9.09
CA ASN A 245 -0.12 2.42 -10.48
C ASN A 245 -0.94 3.37 -11.36
#